data_AF-A0A5C7ZGJ3-F1
#
_entry.id   AF-A0A5C7ZGJ3-F1
#
_cell.length_a   1.000
_cell.length_b   1.000
_cell.length_c   1.000
_cell.angle_alpha   90.00
_cell.angle_beta   90.00
_cell.angle_gamma   90.00
#
_symmetry.space_group_name_H-M   'P 1'
#
loop_
_entity.id
_entity.type
_entity.pdbx_description
1 polymer ?
#
loop_
_entity_poly.entity_id
_entity_poly.type
_entity_poly.pdbx_seq_one_letter_code
_entity_poly.pdbx_strand_id
1 'polypeptide(L)'
;MNREPKAGVDPADADRDYDELSRVLCDGLAAAELPPSRRAGLLVIFLERVRESVHRHAGLLVVRATDGVWRKIKSGVRAKLLWEGAAGASVLIELAPGSSLPPHRHRQLEEGIVLCGSLQLDDLVLGPGDYHVSPPGSRHHRISSPAGGVAYLRGTSLGDRRKVIGELVGGLLPGDGPPVHTVLGAQCRWQAVAPGVEISVLWRDGETVSRFVRLAPGSRLAKARIF
;
A
#
# COMPACT_ATOMS: atom_id res chain seq x y z
N MET A 1 3.59 16.03 31.04
CA MET A 1 4.33 14.80 31.41
C MET A 1 4.58 14.05 30.12
N ASN A 2 5.74 14.32 29.52
CA ASN A 2 6.10 13.89 28.17
C ASN A 2 6.33 12.38 28.17
N ARG A 3 5.64 11.65 27.29
CA ARG A 3 6.01 10.27 26.95
C ARG A 3 7.17 10.35 25.98
N GLU A 4 8.30 9.77 26.36
CA GLU A 4 9.45 9.61 25.49
C GLU A 4 9.08 8.84 24.21
N PRO A 5 9.77 9.10 23.08
CA PRO A 5 9.55 8.35 21.86
C PRO A 5 10.04 6.92 22.09
N LYS A 6 9.17 5.92 21.86
CA LYS A 6 9.62 4.53 21.74
C LYS A 6 10.64 4.48 20.61
N ALA A 7 11.87 4.11 20.96
CA ALA A 7 12.94 3.84 20.01
C ALA A 7 12.40 2.94 18.90
N GLY A 8 12.57 3.38 17.66
CA GLY A 8 12.29 2.53 16.50
C GLY A 8 13.17 1.29 16.61
N VAL A 9 12.54 0.11 16.51
CA VAL A 9 13.28 -1.15 16.39
C VAL A 9 14.15 -1.02 15.14
N ASP A 10 15.46 -1.04 15.35
CA ASP A 10 16.43 -1.06 14.26
C ASP A 10 16.12 -2.28 13.38
N PRO A 11 16.02 -2.17 12.05
CA PRO A 11 15.88 -3.34 11.18
C PRO A 11 16.95 -4.42 11.46
N ALA A 12 18.14 -4.04 11.95
CA ALA A 12 19.16 -4.99 12.40
C ALA A 12 18.78 -5.73 13.71
N ASP A 13 17.95 -5.14 14.58
CA ASP A 13 17.41 -5.77 15.78
C ASP A 13 16.27 -6.74 15.44
N ALA A 14 15.43 -6.43 14.45
CA ALA A 14 14.35 -7.33 14.02
C ALA A 14 14.86 -8.61 13.34
N ASP A 15 15.92 -8.50 12.53
CA ASP A 15 16.60 -9.68 11.96
C ASP A 15 17.34 -10.48 13.04
N ARG A 16 17.92 -9.81 14.05
CA ARG A 16 18.58 -10.45 15.19
C ARG A 16 17.58 -11.19 16.09
N ASP A 17 16.40 -10.61 16.33
CA ASP A 17 15.29 -11.26 17.04
C ASP A 17 14.78 -12.49 16.29
N TYR A 18 14.70 -12.44 14.96
CA TYR A 18 14.31 -13.60 14.14
C TYR A 18 15.35 -14.72 14.21
N ASP A 19 16.64 -14.38 14.11
CA ASP A 19 17.73 -15.34 14.19
C ASP A 19 17.83 -15.97 15.59
N GLU A 20 17.60 -15.20 16.66
CA GLU A 20 17.54 -15.69 18.03
C GLU A 20 16.34 -16.62 18.23
N LEU A 21 15.16 -16.23 17.77
CA LEU A 21 13.95 -17.05 17.85
C LEU A 21 14.12 -18.36 17.05
N SER A 22 14.68 -18.27 15.84
CA SER A 22 14.97 -19.39 14.95
C SER A 22 15.95 -20.35 15.60
N ARG A 23 16.99 -19.83 16.25
CA ARG A 23 17.97 -20.63 17.00
C ARG A 23 17.33 -21.36 18.19
N VAL A 24 16.54 -20.66 19.01
CA VAL A 24 15.85 -21.28 20.17
C VAL A 24 14.86 -22.37 19.72
N LEU A 25 14.14 -22.13 18.61
CA LEU A 25 13.27 -23.13 17.99
C LEU A 25 14.06 -24.34 17.49
N CYS A 26 15.18 -24.11 16.79
CA CYS A 26 16.05 -25.19 16.30
C CYS A 26 16.64 -26.02 17.45
N ASP A 27 17.15 -25.36 18.50
CA ASP A 27 17.74 -26.03 19.67
C ASP A 27 16.68 -26.86 20.42
N GLY A 28 15.48 -26.31 20.61
CA GLY A 28 14.36 -27.03 21.23
C GLY A 28 13.86 -28.23 20.41
N LEU A 29 13.85 -28.11 19.07
CA LEU A 29 13.50 -29.21 18.17
C LEU A 29 14.59 -30.27 18.07
N ALA A 30 15.87 -29.88 18.18
CA ALA A 30 17.01 -30.78 18.18
C ALA A 30 17.10 -31.60 19.49
N ALA A 31 16.81 -30.96 20.63
CA ALA A 31 16.81 -31.59 21.96
C ALA A 31 15.63 -32.54 22.21
N ALA A 32 14.59 -32.50 21.37
CA ALA A 32 13.46 -33.42 21.47
C ALA A 32 13.83 -34.82 20.96
N GLU A 33 14.09 -35.75 21.87
CA GLU A 33 14.20 -37.18 21.56
C GLU A 33 12.84 -37.76 21.17
N LEU A 34 12.54 -37.71 19.87
CA LEU A 34 11.35 -38.34 19.29
C LEU A 34 11.73 -39.70 18.71
N PRO A 35 10.97 -40.78 19.02
CA PRO A 35 11.11 -42.05 18.33
C PRO A 35 11.06 -41.87 16.81
N PRO A 36 11.86 -42.61 16.01
CA PRO A 36 11.94 -42.43 14.56
C PRO A 36 10.58 -42.41 13.85
N SER A 37 9.62 -43.20 14.32
CA SER A 37 8.24 -43.25 13.81
C SER A 37 7.44 -41.97 14.08
N ARG A 38 7.63 -41.32 15.24
CA ARG A 38 6.99 -40.02 15.56
C ARG A 38 7.64 -38.88 14.80
N ARG A 39 8.96 -38.91 14.62
CA ARG A 39 9.70 -37.93 13.79
C ARG A 39 9.25 -37.99 12.33
N ALA A 40 9.10 -39.19 11.77
CA ALA A 40 8.57 -39.38 10.41
C ALA A 40 7.13 -38.86 10.26
N GLY A 41 6.24 -39.18 11.22
CA GLY A 41 4.86 -38.69 11.21
C GLY A 41 4.76 -37.16 11.29
N LEU A 42 5.57 -36.53 12.16
CA LEU A 42 5.62 -35.07 12.27
C LEU A 42 6.16 -34.40 11.00
N LEU A 43 7.18 -35.00 10.37
CA LEU A 43 7.73 -34.50 9.11
C LEU A 43 6.68 -34.54 8.00
N VAL A 44 5.89 -35.62 7.90
CA VAL A 44 4.78 -35.72 6.93
C VAL A 44 3.74 -34.63 7.17
N ILE A 45 3.29 -34.43 8.41
CA ILE A 45 2.32 -33.38 8.76
C ILE A 45 2.87 -31.99 8.45
N PHE A 46 4.13 -31.73 8.78
CA PHE A 46 4.78 -30.46 8.51
C PHE A 46 4.86 -30.19 7.01
N LEU A 47 5.33 -31.16 6.22
CA LEU A 47 5.43 -31.03 4.77
C LEU A 47 4.07 -30.82 4.12
N GLU A 48 3.01 -31.48 4.60
CA GLU A 48 1.64 -31.23 4.16
C GLU A 48 1.19 -29.79 4.48
N ARG A 49 1.43 -29.30 5.70
CA ARG A 49 1.13 -27.90 6.06
C ARG A 49 1.91 -26.89 5.25
N VAL A 50 3.19 -27.18 4.94
CA VAL A 50 4.02 -26.35 4.07
C VAL A 50 3.45 -26.35 2.65
N ARG A 51 3.10 -27.51 2.09
CA ARG A 51 2.45 -27.61 0.77
C ARG A 51 1.14 -26.85 0.73
N GLU A 52 0.30 -27.01 1.74
CA GLU A 52 -0.98 -26.28 1.85
C GLU A 52 -0.74 -24.78 1.99
N SER A 53 0.27 -24.36 2.76
CA SER A 53 0.66 -22.95 2.85
C SER A 53 1.14 -22.44 1.48
N VAL A 54 2.08 -23.12 0.83
CA VAL A 54 2.57 -22.75 -0.50
C VAL A 54 1.43 -22.67 -1.50
N HIS A 55 0.49 -23.62 -1.49
CA HIS A 55 -0.68 -23.61 -2.35
C HIS A 55 -1.62 -22.44 -2.03
N ARG A 56 -1.91 -22.17 -0.76
CA ARG A 56 -2.75 -21.03 -0.34
C ARG A 56 -2.14 -19.67 -0.70
N HIS A 57 -0.82 -19.58 -0.78
CA HIS A 57 -0.11 -18.36 -1.16
C HIS A 57 0.31 -18.37 -2.63
N ALA A 58 0.05 -19.44 -3.39
CA ALA A 58 0.34 -19.52 -4.81
C ALA A 58 -0.53 -18.51 -5.56
N GLY A 59 0.09 -17.41 -6.02
CA GLY A 59 -0.59 -16.30 -6.70
C GLY A 59 -0.72 -15.03 -5.85
N LEU A 60 -0.29 -15.03 -4.58
CA LEU A 60 -0.16 -13.79 -3.81
C LEU A 60 1.15 -13.09 -4.15
N LEU A 61 1.06 -11.82 -4.52
CA LEU A 61 2.22 -10.95 -4.61
C LEU A 61 2.37 -10.18 -3.30
N VAL A 62 3.48 -10.40 -2.60
CA VAL A 62 3.82 -9.69 -1.36
C VAL A 62 5.08 -8.87 -1.63
N VAL A 63 4.96 -7.55 -1.53
CA VAL A 63 6.09 -6.63 -1.54
C VAL A 63 6.18 -6.04 -0.14
N ARG A 64 7.20 -6.42 0.64
CA ARG A 64 7.40 -5.84 1.98
C ARG A 64 7.85 -4.38 1.87
N ALA A 65 7.73 -3.64 2.97
CA ALA A 65 8.15 -2.25 3.02
C ALA A 65 9.64 -2.09 2.70
N THR A 66 10.47 -2.99 3.23
CA THR A 66 11.92 -3.08 3.03
C THR A 66 12.31 -3.67 1.67
N ASP A 67 11.40 -4.40 1.02
CA ASP A 67 11.67 -5.04 -0.27
C ASP A 67 11.34 -4.12 -1.45
N GLY A 68 11.82 -4.53 -2.62
CA GLY A 68 11.56 -3.89 -3.90
C GLY A 68 12.54 -2.75 -4.21
N VAL A 69 12.40 -2.17 -5.41
CA VAL A 69 13.34 -1.18 -5.93
C VAL A 69 12.64 0.16 -6.12
N TRP A 70 13.15 1.19 -5.44
CA TRP A 70 12.78 2.57 -5.71
C TRP A 70 13.48 3.07 -6.97
N ARG A 71 12.71 3.48 -7.96
CA ARG A 71 13.20 4.05 -9.21
C ARG A 71 13.00 5.56 -9.21
N LYS A 72 14.06 6.29 -9.57
CA LYS A 72 13.98 7.74 -9.76
C LYS A 72 13.05 8.06 -10.93
N ILE A 73 12.07 8.93 -10.68
CA ILE A 73 11.17 9.48 -11.71
C ILE A 73 11.73 10.81 -12.22
N LYS A 74 12.09 11.69 -11.28
CA LYS A 74 12.79 12.97 -11.54
C LYS A 74 13.57 13.40 -10.30
N SER A 75 14.18 14.57 -10.33
CA SER A 75 14.82 15.12 -9.12
C SER A 75 13.82 15.23 -7.97
N GLY A 76 14.17 14.66 -6.81
CA GLY A 76 13.34 14.65 -5.61
C GLY A 76 12.11 13.73 -5.65
N VAL A 77 11.89 12.97 -6.73
CA VAL A 77 10.71 12.09 -6.83
C VAL A 77 11.13 10.68 -7.26
N ARG A 78 10.71 9.68 -6.50
CA ARG A 78 10.95 8.26 -6.79
C ARG A 78 9.67 7.45 -6.60
N ALA A 79 9.58 6.32 -7.29
CA ALA A 79 8.46 5.40 -7.16
C ALA A 79 8.93 3.95 -7.03
N LYS A 80 8.21 3.17 -6.24
CA LYS A 80 8.38 1.73 -6.09
C LYS A 80 7.16 1.03 -6.68
N LEU A 81 7.37 0.27 -7.75
CA LEU A 81 6.31 -0.53 -8.37
C LEU A 81 5.89 -1.67 -7.43
N LEU A 82 4.59 -1.81 -7.21
CA LEU A 82 4.02 -2.90 -6.40
C LEU A 82 3.34 -3.94 -7.29
N TRP A 83 2.60 -3.50 -8.31
CA TRP A 83 1.90 -4.37 -9.24
C TRP A 83 1.65 -3.64 -10.57
N GLU A 84 1.52 -4.39 -11.65
CA GLU A 84 1.16 -3.87 -12.97
C GLU A 84 0.09 -4.77 -13.61
N GLY A 85 -0.94 -4.15 -14.20
CA GLY A 85 -1.92 -4.87 -15.00
C GLY A 85 -2.66 -3.97 -15.98
N ALA A 86 -3.76 -4.50 -16.54
CA ALA A 86 -4.46 -3.86 -17.65
C ALA A 86 -5.02 -2.46 -17.32
N ALA A 87 -5.48 -2.26 -16.08
CA ALA A 87 -6.06 -1.00 -15.61
C ALA A 87 -5.00 0.02 -15.13
N GLY A 88 -3.71 -0.27 -15.31
CA GLY A 88 -2.60 0.56 -14.81
C GLY A 88 -1.82 -0.11 -13.69
N ALA A 89 -0.81 0.59 -13.19
CA ALA A 89 0.06 0.12 -12.14
C ALA A 89 -0.44 0.52 -10.74
N SER A 90 0.04 -0.19 -9.73
CA SER A 90 0.01 0.23 -8.33
C SER A 90 1.43 0.50 -7.86
N VAL A 91 1.66 1.66 -7.25
CA VAL A 91 2.99 2.10 -6.83
C VAL A 91 2.94 2.75 -5.46
N LEU A 92 4.08 2.78 -4.77
CA LEU A 92 4.36 3.83 -3.81
C LEU A 92 5.11 4.95 -4.53
N ILE A 93 4.70 6.19 -4.34
CA ILE A 93 5.43 7.37 -4.78
C ILE A 93 5.93 8.14 -3.57
N GLU A 94 7.17 8.60 -3.62
CA GLU A 94 7.77 9.45 -2.61
C GLU A 94 8.23 10.76 -3.25
N LEU A 95 7.82 11.85 -2.63
CA LEU A 95 8.27 13.21 -2.90
C LEU A 95 9.16 13.66 -1.75
N ALA A 96 10.40 14.01 -2.04
CA ALA A 96 11.29 14.68 -1.10
C ALA A 96 10.76 16.10 -0.77
N PRO A 97 11.17 16.71 0.37
CA PRO A 97 10.82 18.09 0.70
C PRO A 97 11.11 19.06 -0.44
N GLY A 98 10.16 19.94 -0.74
CA GLY A 98 10.23 20.93 -1.82
C GLY A 98 10.09 20.36 -3.24
N SER A 99 9.94 19.05 -3.41
CA SER A 99 9.77 18.43 -4.73
C SER A 99 8.34 18.61 -5.26
N SER A 100 8.19 18.44 -6.58
CA SER A 100 6.88 18.50 -7.23
C SER A 100 6.81 17.63 -8.47
N LEU A 101 5.60 17.17 -8.77
CA LEU A 101 5.21 16.62 -10.06
C LEU A 101 4.64 17.73 -10.95
N PRO A 102 4.98 17.73 -12.24
CA PRO A 102 4.38 18.66 -13.18
C PRO A 102 2.89 18.35 -13.41
N PRO A 103 2.13 19.30 -13.97
CA PRO A 103 0.77 19.04 -14.43
C PRO A 103 0.72 17.84 -15.37
N HIS A 104 -0.32 17.03 -15.25
CA HIS A 104 -0.52 15.83 -16.06
C HIS A 104 -2.01 15.53 -16.15
N ARG A 105 -2.38 14.74 -17.16
CA ARG A 105 -3.75 14.32 -17.39
C ARG A 105 -3.86 12.81 -17.32
N HIS A 106 -4.76 12.33 -16.47
CA HIS A 106 -4.92 10.91 -16.18
C HIS A 106 -5.50 10.16 -17.38
N ARG A 107 -4.87 9.03 -17.76
CA ARG A 107 -5.39 8.16 -18.83
C ARG A 107 -6.41 7.14 -18.32
N GLN A 108 -6.30 6.77 -17.07
CA GLN A 108 -7.14 5.80 -16.38
C GLN A 108 -7.69 6.44 -15.10
N LEU A 109 -8.58 5.74 -14.39
CA LEU A 109 -8.96 6.12 -13.04
C LEU A 109 -7.73 5.97 -12.14
N GLU A 110 -7.21 7.07 -11.62
CA GLU A 110 -6.12 7.04 -10.63
C GLU A 110 -6.67 7.30 -9.22
N GLU A 111 -6.36 6.40 -8.30
CA GLU A 111 -6.69 6.52 -6.88
C GLU A 111 -5.41 6.71 -6.08
N GLY A 112 -5.41 7.69 -5.17
CA GLY A 112 -4.28 8.04 -4.32
C GLY A 112 -4.65 8.09 -2.85
N ILE A 113 -3.79 7.54 -1.99
CA ILE A 113 -3.89 7.66 -0.53
C ILE A 113 -2.55 8.14 0.01
N VAL A 114 -2.54 9.24 0.77
CA VAL A 114 -1.33 9.69 1.46
C VAL A 114 -1.08 8.79 2.66
N LEU A 115 0.14 8.25 2.76
CA LEU A 115 0.54 7.34 3.82
C LEU A 115 1.36 8.04 4.91
N CYS A 116 2.19 9.01 4.50
CA CYS A 116 3.07 9.77 5.39
C CYS A 116 3.34 11.15 4.79
N GLY A 117 3.59 12.14 5.65
CA GLY A 117 3.83 13.52 5.23
C GLY A 117 2.60 14.15 4.58
N SER A 118 2.81 14.98 3.57
CA SER A 118 1.70 15.66 2.89
C SER A 118 1.94 15.87 1.40
N LEU A 119 0.86 15.91 0.63
CA LEU A 119 0.85 16.35 -0.76
C LEU A 119 -0.04 17.59 -0.88
N GLN A 120 0.35 18.53 -1.73
CA GLN A 120 -0.41 19.75 -1.99
C GLN A 120 -0.82 19.80 -3.47
N LEU A 121 -2.10 20.00 -3.70
CA LEU A 121 -2.75 20.13 -5.00
C LEU A 121 -3.48 21.47 -5.01
N ASP A 122 -2.89 22.47 -5.66
CA ASP A 122 -3.36 23.86 -5.58
C ASP A 122 -3.52 24.31 -4.11
N ASP A 123 -4.73 24.68 -3.69
CA ASP A 123 -5.04 25.09 -2.31
C ASP A 123 -5.36 23.91 -1.36
N LEU A 124 -5.49 22.70 -1.91
CA LEU A 124 -5.81 21.50 -1.15
C LEU A 124 -4.54 20.83 -0.62
N VAL A 125 -4.47 20.66 0.70
CA VAL A 125 -3.41 19.87 1.35
C VAL A 125 -3.98 18.52 1.78
N LEU A 126 -3.37 17.45 1.28
CA LEU A 126 -3.68 16.07 1.64
C LEU A 126 -2.63 15.57 2.63
N GLY A 127 -3.09 15.09 3.79
CA GLY A 127 -2.29 14.45 4.83
C GLY A 127 -2.59 12.95 4.95
N PRO A 128 -1.94 12.25 5.90
CA PRO A 128 -2.05 10.80 6.03
C PRO A 128 -3.49 10.33 6.22
N GLY A 129 -3.92 9.36 5.41
CA GLY A 129 -5.28 8.84 5.40
C GLY A 129 -6.26 9.61 4.51
N ASP A 130 -5.87 10.73 3.92
CA ASP A 130 -6.68 11.41 2.91
C ASP A 130 -6.63 10.63 1.59
N TYR A 131 -7.80 10.48 0.99
CA TYR A 131 -8.02 9.77 -0.27
C TYR A 131 -8.37 10.77 -1.38
N HIS A 132 -7.81 10.56 -2.56
CA HIS A 132 -8.07 11.35 -3.75
C HIS A 132 -8.25 10.45 -4.96
N VAL A 133 -9.27 10.71 -5.78
CA VAL A 133 -9.55 9.94 -7.00
C VAL A 133 -9.72 10.87 -8.19
N SER A 134 -9.08 10.48 -9.28
CA SER A 134 -8.95 11.25 -10.51
C SER A 134 -9.49 10.42 -11.68
N PRO A 135 -10.69 10.71 -12.19
CA PRO A 135 -11.27 9.98 -13.30
C PRO A 135 -10.45 10.09 -14.59
N PRO A 136 -10.60 9.16 -15.56
CA PRO A 136 -9.96 9.29 -16.86
C PRO A 136 -10.23 10.65 -17.51
N GLY A 137 -9.19 11.30 -18.01
CA GLY A 137 -9.25 12.61 -18.65
C GLY A 137 -9.20 13.79 -17.68
N SER A 138 -9.37 13.58 -16.37
CA SER A 138 -9.17 14.63 -15.37
C SER A 138 -7.72 15.10 -15.36
N ARG A 139 -7.52 16.37 -15.03
CA ARG A 139 -6.21 17.00 -15.02
C ARG A 139 -5.79 17.33 -13.59
N HIS A 140 -4.56 16.98 -13.26
CA HIS A 140 -3.87 17.55 -12.12
C HIS A 140 -3.03 18.74 -12.57
N HIS A 141 -3.12 19.80 -11.77
CA HIS A 141 -2.14 20.86 -11.77
C HIS A 141 -0.84 20.35 -11.13
N ARG A 142 0.06 21.26 -10.77
CA ARG A 142 1.29 20.87 -10.08
C ARG A 142 0.93 20.26 -8.73
N ILE A 143 1.44 19.05 -8.48
CA ILE A 143 1.40 18.43 -7.15
C ILE A 143 2.75 18.71 -6.48
N SER A 144 2.75 19.31 -5.30
CA SER A 144 3.97 19.60 -4.54
C SER A 144 3.97 18.91 -3.19
N SER A 145 5.14 18.84 -2.55
CA SER A 145 5.23 18.41 -1.16
C SER A 145 6.26 19.27 -0.42
N PRO A 146 5.83 20.31 0.33
CA PRO A 146 6.75 21.19 1.04
C PRO A 146 7.62 20.45 2.07
N ALA A 147 7.02 19.55 2.85
CA ALA A 147 7.68 18.80 3.92
C ALA A 147 8.09 17.37 3.51
N GLY A 148 7.83 16.96 2.28
CA GLY A 148 7.98 15.58 1.83
C GLY A 148 6.76 14.72 2.16
N GLY A 149 6.60 13.63 1.41
CA GLY A 149 5.45 12.76 1.56
C GLY A 149 5.55 11.46 0.76
N VAL A 150 4.82 10.45 1.24
CA VAL A 150 4.68 9.15 0.58
C VAL A 150 3.19 8.90 0.36
N ALA A 151 2.84 8.50 -0.86
CA ALA A 151 1.49 8.08 -1.21
C ALA A 151 1.48 6.73 -1.91
N TYR A 152 0.41 5.99 -1.71
CA TYR A 152 0.05 4.85 -2.55
C TYR A 152 -0.80 5.37 -3.72
N LEU A 153 -0.46 4.95 -4.94
CA LEU A 153 -1.26 5.22 -6.14
C LEU A 153 -1.66 3.91 -6.80
N ARG A 154 -2.88 3.85 -7.33
CA ARG A 154 -3.42 2.74 -8.12
C ARG A 154 -4.04 3.27 -9.41
N GLY A 155 -3.88 2.53 -10.50
CA GLY A 155 -4.38 2.93 -11.81
C GLY A 155 -3.47 3.95 -12.52
N THR A 156 -2.26 4.14 -12.00
CA THR A 156 -1.30 5.12 -12.51
C THR A 156 -0.52 4.57 -13.72
N SER A 157 0.01 5.46 -14.54
CA SER A 157 0.94 5.12 -15.61
C SER A 157 2.39 4.92 -15.12
N LEU A 158 2.70 5.27 -13.87
CA LEU A 158 4.04 5.09 -13.30
C LEU A 158 4.48 3.62 -13.34
N GLY A 159 5.69 3.39 -13.86
CA GLY A 159 6.19 2.05 -14.19
C GLY A 159 6.31 1.84 -15.70
N ASP A 160 5.47 2.51 -16.49
CA ASP A 160 5.52 2.53 -17.96
C ASP A 160 5.95 3.91 -18.48
N ARG A 161 7.20 4.01 -18.94
CA ARG A 161 7.77 5.27 -19.43
C ARG A 161 6.96 5.91 -20.55
N ARG A 162 6.37 5.11 -21.46
CA ARG A 162 5.63 5.65 -22.61
C ARG A 162 4.31 6.26 -22.17
N LYS A 163 3.60 5.60 -21.26
CA LYS A 163 2.32 6.09 -20.74
C LYS A 163 2.49 7.37 -19.92
N VAL A 164 3.52 7.44 -19.06
CA VAL A 164 3.84 8.66 -18.29
C VAL A 164 4.09 9.85 -19.20
N ILE A 165 4.86 9.68 -20.29
CA ILE A 165 5.09 10.76 -21.26
C ILE A 165 3.75 11.25 -21.86
N GLY A 166 2.85 10.32 -22.19
CA GLY A 166 1.53 10.66 -22.73
C GLY A 166 0.67 11.50 -21.76
N GLU A 167 0.69 11.18 -20.47
CA GLU A 167 -0.04 11.95 -19.44
C GLU A 167 0.53 13.36 -19.25
N LEU A 168 1.86 13.49 -19.26
CA LEU A 168 2.54 14.78 -19.19
C LEU A 168 2.21 15.66 -20.38
N VAL A 169 2.22 15.11 -21.60
CA VAL A 169 1.80 15.84 -22.81
C VAL A 169 0.32 16.23 -22.71
N GLY A 170 -0.54 15.33 -22.25
CA GLY A 170 -1.97 15.61 -22.04
C GLY A 170 -2.25 16.71 -21.00
N GLY A 171 -1.35 16.89 -20.02
CA GLY A 171 -1.42 17.95 -19.02
C GLY A 171 -1.19 19.37 -19.56
N LEU A 172 -0.64 19.49 -20.78
CA LEU A 172 -0.45 20.76 -21.49
C LEU A 172 -1.65 21.18 -22.33
N LEU A 173 -2.60 20.26 -22.57
CA LEU A 173 -3.83 20.56 -23.32
C LEU A 173 -4.83 21.32 -22.43
N PRO A 174 -5.58 22.29 -23.00
CA PRO A 174 -6.55 23.09 -22.26
C PRO A 174 -7.74 22.26 -21.73
N GLY A 175 -8.39 22.77 -20.68
CA GLY A 175 -9.59 22.21 -20.05
C GLY A 175 -9.29 21.19 -18.96
N ASP A 176 -10.00 21.24 -17.83
CA ASP A 176 -9.64 20.42 -16.66
C ASP A 176 -10.21 18.99 -16.70
N GLY A 177 -11.12 18.72 -17.63
CA GLY A 177 -11.78 17.42 -17.76
C GLY A 177 -12.82 17.19 -16.65
N PRO A 178 -13.19 15.93 -16.38
CA PRO A 178 -14.10 15.60 -15.28
C PRO A 178 -13.52 15.99 -13.92
N PRO A 179 -14.37 16.35 -12.95
CA PRO A 179 -13.92 16.74 -11.62
C PRO A 179 -13.25 15.57 -10.89
N VAL A 180 -12.20 15.89 -10.14
CA VAL A 180 -11.59 14.98 -9.16
C VAL A 180 -12.41 14.94 -7.87
N HIS A 181 -12.26 13.88 -7.09
CA HIS A 181 -12.96 13.73 -5.81
C HIS A 181 -11.97 13.44 -4.68
N THR A 182 -12.16 14.11 -3.54
CA THR A 182 -11.32 13.96 -2.34
C THR A 182 -12.19 13.57 -1.16
N VAL A 183 -11.74 12.60 -0.38
CA VAL A 183 -12.29 12.28 0.94
C VAL A 183 -11.18 12.49 1.96
N LEU A 184 -11.33 13.52 2.81
CA LEU A 184 -10.40 13.71 3.91
C LEU A 184 -10.64 12.63 4.98
N GLY A 185 -9.59 12.21 5.68
CA GLY A 185 -9.67 11.20 6.74
C GLY A 185 -10.69 11.57 7.81
N ALA A 186 -10.80 12.86 8.14
CA ALA A 186 -11.79 13.39 9.08
C ALA A 186 -13.25 13.33 8.58
N GLN A 187 -13.45 13.21 7.26
CA GLN A 187 -14.77 13.14 6.63
C GLN A 187 -15.26 11.69 6.43
N CYS A 188 -14.43 10.70 6.77
CA CYS A 188 -14.78 9.29 6.65
C CYS A 188 -16.01 8.93 7.50
N ARG A 189 -17.00 8.31 6.85
CA ARG A 189 -18.26 7.89 7.48
C ARG A 189 -18.20 6.42 7.83
N TRP A 190 -17.75 6.14 9.05
CA TRP A 190 -17.57 4.78 9.57
C TRP A 190 -18.89 4.10 9.88
N GLN A 191 -19.04 2.86 9.42
CA GLN A 191 -20.20 2.00 9.63
C GLN A 191 -19.73 0.64 10.11
N ALA A 192 -20.30 0.17 11.22
CA ALA A 192 -20.03 -1.17 11.74
C ALA A 192 -20.66 -2.23 10.85
N VAL A 193 -19.88 -3.23 10.44
CA VAL A 193 -20.33 -4.34 9.57
C VAL A 193 -20.19 -5.71 10.21
N ALA A 194 -19.39 -5.81 11.26
CA ALA A 194 -19.25 -6.98 12.11
C ALA A 194 -18.66 -6.55 13.48
N PRO A 195 -18.70 -7.41 14.52
CA PRO A 195 -18.06 -7.11 15.80
C PRO A 195 -16.58 -6.73 15.62
N GLY A 196 -16.24 -5.51 16.01
CA GLY A 196 -14.88 -4.97 15.89
C GLY A 196 -14.43 -4.63 14.46
N VAL A 197 -15.35 -4.59 13.48
CA VAL A 197 -15.03 -4.23 12.09
C VAL A 197 -15.90 -3.07 11.61
N GLU A 198 -15.26 -2.00 11.17
CA GLU A 198 -15.90 -0.82 10.61
C GLU A 198 -15.39 -0.54 9.20
N ILE A 199 -16.26 -0.01 8.34
CA ILE A 199 -15.88 0.42 6.99
C ILE A 199 -16.29 1.87 6.73
N SER A 200 -15.53 2.56 5.88
CA SER A 200 -15.92 3.85 5.31
C SER A 200 -15.74 3.78 3.80
N VAL A 201 -16.82 3.89 3.04
CA VAL A 201 -16.78 3.94 1.57
C VAL A 201 -16.21 5.29 1.13
N LEU A 202 -15.23 5.26 0.23
CA LEU A 202 -14.52 6.43 -0.27
C LEU A 202 -14.96 6.77 -1.70
N TRP A 203 -15.17 5.73 -2.52
CA TRP A 203 -15.52 5.89 -3.92
C TRP A 203 -16.29 4.69 -4.45
N ARG A 204 -17.15 4.93 -5.44
CA ARG A 204 -17.86 3.89 -6.19
C ARG A 204 -17.81 4.23 -7.68
N ASP A 205 -17.37 3.27 -8.48
CA ASP A 205 -17.39 3.34 -9.94
C ASP A 205 -17.84 1.98 -10.50
N GLY A 206 -19.09 1.92 -10.95
CA GLY A 206 -19.75 0.66 -11.32
C GLY A 206 -19.71 -0.35 -10.18
N GLU A 207 -19.10 -1.52 -10.45
CA GLU A 207 -18.90 -2.59 -9.47
C GLU A 207 -17.69 -2.37 -8.55
N THR A 208 -16.82 -1.41 -8.86
CA THR A 208 -15.63 -1.13 -8.07
C THR A 208 -15.97 -0.23 -6.89
N VAL A 209 -15.57 -0.65 -5.68
CA VAL A 209 -15.79 0.11 -4.45
C VAL A 209 -14.49 0.26 -3.67
N SER A 210 -14.04 1.49 -3.53
CA SER A 210 -12.88 1.84 -2.71
C SER A 210 -13.35 2.20 -1.31
N ARG A 211 -12.74 1.60 -0.29
CA ARG A 211 -13.17 1.74 1.10
C ARG A 211 -11.98 1.60 2.04
N PHE A 212 -12.03 2.32 3.17
CA PHE A 212 -11.22 1.97 4.32
C PHE A 212 -11.92 0.91 5.17
N VAL A 213 -11.11 0.09 5.83
CA VAL A 213 -11.54 -0.93 6.78
C VAL A 213 -10.74 -0.75 8.07
N ARG A 214 -11.42 -0.65 9.20
CA ARG A 214 -10.82 -0.70 10.54
C ARG A 214 -11.13 -2.04 11.17
N LEU A 215 -10.10 -2.64 11.75
CA LEU A 215 -10.16 -3.91 12.45
C LEU A 215 -9.68 -3.68 13.89
N ALA A 216 -10.55 -3.88 14.87
CA ALA A 216 -10.17 -3.90 16.27
C ALA A 216 -9.31 -5.14 16.58
N PRO A 217 -8.47 -5.13 17.63
CA PRO A 217 -7.68 -6.30 18.02
C PRO A 217 -8.54 -7.56 18.17
N GLY A 218 -8.11 -8.66 17.53
CA GLY A 218 -8.81 -9.94 17.55
C GLY A 218 -10.04 -10.05 16.64
N SER A 219 -10.46 -8.96 15.98
CA SER A 219 -11.58 -9.00 15.03
C SER A 219 -11.26 -9.81 13.77
N ARG A 220 -12.32 -10.31 13.11
CA ARG A 220 -12.22 -11.09 11.86
C ARG A 220 -13.28 -10.63 10.88
N LEU A 221 -12.90 -10.41 9.63
CA LEU A 221 -13.82 -10.14 8.54
C LEU A 221 -13.94 -11.38 7.64
N ALA A 222 -15.12 -11.99 7.59
CA ALA A 222 -15.37 -13.14 6.74
C ALA A 222 -15.47 -12.73 5.26
N LYS A 223 -14.96 -13.59 4.37
CA LYS A 223 -14.85 -13.37 2.91
C LYS A 223 -16.18 -12.94 2.24
N ALA A 224 -17.31 -13.40 2.75
CA ALA A 224 -18.65 -13.16 2.19
C ALA A 224 -19.23 -11.75 2.43
N ARG A 225 -18.58 -10.90 3.24
CA ARG A 225 -19.05 -9.52 3.54
C ARG A 225 -18.20 -8.42 2.90
N ILE A 226 -17.32 -8.80 1.97
CA ILE A 226 -16.34 -7.90 1.34
C ILE A 226 -16.85 -7.36 -0.01
N PHE A 227 -17.71 -8.09 -0.70
CA PHE A 227 -18.28 -7.69 -1.99
C PHE A 227 -19.57 -6.91 -1.80
#